data_AF-A0A8S3Q140-F1
#
_entry.id   AF-A0A8S3Q140-F1
#
_cell.length_a   1.000
_cell.length_b   1.000
_cell.length_c   1.000
_cell.angle_alpha   90.00
_cell.angle_beta   90.00
_cell.angle_gamma   90.00
#
_symmetry.space_group_name_H-M   'P 1'
#
loop_
_entity.id
_entity.type
_entity.pdbx_description
1 polymer ?
#
loop_
_entity_poly.entity_id
_entity_poly.type
_entity_poly.pdbx_seq_one_letter_code
_entity_poly.pdbx_strand_id
1 'polypeptide(L)'
;MKWIGSWLENQHRRHGVNNSIHCHIRGRDIQASSISEMCSFVKPKSTVKYVVLSFMISIFVSLLLCLKMKYELFLLLRNFKSQYLNRNSINDSQQTEYYVYISFNAENDNLMKWIKTVVFNLEQNGFKSCFPPRDFDVGSVHVDQISTEIADSSSYLVILSDDYLKSQFQMIELNKIWPHYKTNISRNIVVINYDMLDSWNIKDRRLKAFVRLGQTCDFCNFNNKLINELEIKLRTTNLQIKN
;
A
#
# COMPACT_ATOMS: atom_id res chain seq x y z
N MET A 1 39.09 -6.39 59.52
CA MET A 1 38.80 -5.18 58.73
C MET A 1 38.10 -4.14 59.61
N LYS A 2 38.83 -3.44 60.50
CA LYS A 2 38.25 -2.45 61.44
C LYS A 2 38.48 -0.99 61.02
N TRP A 3 39.26 -0.76 59.96
CA TRP A 3 39.69 0.58 59.57
C TRP A 3 38.55 1.46 59.02
N ILE A 4 37.55 0.85 58.37
CA ILE A 4 36.50 1.58 57.67
C ILE A 4 35.45 2.16 58.63
N GLY A 5 35.17 1.47 59.75
CA GLY A 5 34.28 1.96 60.80
C GLY A 5 34.89 3.16 61.53
N SER A 6 36.17 3.06 61.91
CA SER A 6 36.91 4.17 62.53
C SER A 6 37.10 5.38 61.62
N TRP A 7 37.07 5.19 60.30
CA TRP A 7 37.14 6.28 59.32
C TRP A 7 35.80 7.02 59.17
N LEU A 8 34.68 6.28 59.13
CA LEU A 8 33.32 6.85 59.09
C LEU A 8 32.97 7.61 60.37
N GLU A 9 33.39 7.11 61.53
CA GLU A 9 33.09 7.71 62.83
C GLU A 9 33.84 9.04 63.07
N ASN A 10 35.05 9.19 62.49
CA ASN A 10 35.82 10.43 62.54
C ASN A 10 35.34 11.50 61.55
N GLN A 11 34.56 11.15 60.52
CA GLN A 11 34.01 12.11 59.55
C GLN A 11 32.88 12.96 60.15
N HIS A 12 32.08 12.42 61.06
CA HIS A 12 30.98 13.18 61.69
C HIS A 12 31.45 14.32 62.62
N ARG A 13 32.70 14.32 63.08
CA ARG A 13 33.26 15.39 63.94
C ARG A 13 33.88 16.57 63.19
N ARG A 14 33.95 16.54 61.85
CA ARG A 14 34.46 17.65 61.04
C ARG A 14 33.37 18.24 60.14
N HIS A 15 32.21 18.56 60.72
CA HIS A 15 31.27 19.49 60.08
C HIS A 15 31.78 20.92 60.25
N GLY A 16 32.74 21.30 59.43
CA GLY A 16 33.26 22.65 59.30
C GLY A 16 33.52 22.94 57.82
N VAL A 17 32.50 23.50 57.16
CA VAL A 17 32.52 24.34 55.95
C VAL A 17 33.69 24.08 54.98
N ASN A 18 33.41 23.26 53.94
CA ASN A 18 34.19 22.96 52.71
C ASN A 18 34.69 21.51 52.60
N ASN A 19 33.74 20.57 52.45
CA ASN A 19 34.02 19.20 52.03
C ASN A 19 34.11 19.12 50.50
N SER A 20 35.32 19.24 49.94
CA SER A 20 35.61 18.66 48.62
C SER A 20 36.56 17.48 48.77
N ILE A 21 36.13 16.32 48.27
CA ILE A 21 36.94 15.11 48.26
C ILE A 21 37.99 15.29 47.15
N HIS A 22 39.28 15.10 47.46
CA HIS A 22 40.37 15.16 46.48
C HIS A 22 41.00 13.77 46.31
N CYS A 23 41.28 13.38 45.07
CA CYS A 23 42.04 12.18 44.74
C CYS A 23 43.45 12.58 44.28
N HIS A 24 44.47 12.08 44.98
CA HIS A 24 45.87 12.33 44.65
C HIS A 24 46.43 11.18 43.82
N ILE A 25 46.77 11.45 42.55
CA ILE A 25 47.39 10.46 41.67
C ILE A 25 48.62 11.09 41.01
N ARG A 26 49.81 10.51 41.26
CA ARG A 26 51.10 10.89 40.64
C ARG A 26 51.39 12.40 40.72
N GLY A 27 51.28 12.99 41.91
CA GLY A 27 51.69 14.37 42.16
C GLY A 27 50.71 15.45 41.70
N ARG A 28 49.48 15.07 41.30
CA ARG A 28 48.39 16.02 41.01
C ARG A 28 47.16 15.71 41.86
N ASP A 29 46.61 16.75 42.48
CA ASP A 29 45.36 16.70 43.23
C ASP A 29 44.19 17.05 42.32
N ILE A 30 43.26 16.10 42.16
CA ILE A 30 42.06 16.30 41.35
C ILE A 30 40.85 16.31 42.30
N GLN A 31 40.06 17.39 42.23
CA GLN A 31 38.84 17.55 43.04
C GLN A 31 37.72 16.66 42.48
N ALA A 32 37.12 15.80 43.31
CA ALA A 32 36.08 14.85 42.89
C ALA A 32 34.79 15.52 42.37
N SER A 33 34.57 16.80 42.68
CA SER A 33 33.45 17.59 42.13
C SER A 33 33.52 17.71 40.61
N SER A 34 34.70 17.66 39.99
CA SER A 34 34.83 17.70 38.52
C SER A 34 34.32 16.43 37.83
N ILE A 35 34.23 15.31 38.56
CA ILE A 35 33.64 14.05 38.05
C ILE A 35 32.10 14.15 38.05
N SER A 36 31.52 14.87 39.02
CA SER A 36 30.06 15.09 39.06
C SER A 36 29.56 15.97 37.91
N GLU A 37 30.40 16.88 37.42
CA GLU A 37 30.11 17.69 36.23
C GLU A 37 30.13 16.83 34.94
N MET A 38 30.92 15.75 34.87
CA MET A 38 30.85 14.81 33.75
C MET A 38 29.52 14.01 33.73
N CYS A 39 28.92 13.73 34.89
CA CYS A 39 27.59 13.11 34.98
C CYS A 39 26.44 14.11 34.73
N SER A 40 26.72 15.40 34.58
CA SER A 40 25.70 16.44 34.39
C SER A 40 25.20 16.59 32.94
N PHE A 41 25.81 15.88 31.99
CA PHE A 41 25.43 15.91 30.58
C PHE A 41 24.04 15.32 30.27
N VAL A 42 23.42 14.63 31.23
CA VAL A 42 22.03 14.19 31.10
C VAL A 42 21.23 14.67 32.31
N LYS A 43 20.83 15.95 32.31
CA LYS A 43 19.76 16.42 33.20
C LYS A 43 18.46 15.72 32.78
N PRO A 44 17.95 14.74 33.53
CA PRO A 44 16.93 13.80 33.07
C PRO A 44 15.60 14.49 32.72
N LYS A 45 15.30 15.62 33.36
CA LYS A 45 14.03 16.33 33.14
C LYS A 45 13.97 17.11 31.82
N SER A 46 15.11 17.48 31.25
CA SER A 46 15.16 18.24 29.99
C SER A 46 15.28 17.30 28.79
N THR A 47 16.17 16.30 28.87
CA THR A 47 16.38 15.32 27.81
C THR A 47 15.15 14.46 27.53
N VAL A 48 14.41 14.05 28.56
CA VAL A 48 13.16 13.28 28.39
C VAL A 48 12.11 14.05 27.58
N LYS A 49 12.01 15.39 27.75
CA LYS A 49 11.06 16.21 26.97
C LYS A 49 11.37 16.20 25.48
N TYR A 50 12.63 16.35 25.11
CA TYR A 50 13.05 16.33 23.70
C TYR A 50 12.91 14.95 23.07
N VAL A 51 13.20 13.88 23.83
CA VAL A 51 12.99 12.50 23.37
C VAL A 51 11.51 12.25 23.10
N VAL A 52 10.62 12.58 24.06
CA VAL A 52 9.17 12.42 23.88
C VAL A 52 8.67 13.24 22.69
N LEU A 53 9.08 14.50 22.56
CA LEU A 53 8.70 15.35 21.44
C LEU A 53 9.16 14.75 20.09
N SER A 54 10.39 14.23 20.02
CA SER A 54 10.91 13.57 18.82
C SER A 54 10.11 12.32 18.45
N PHE A 55 9.72 11.50 19.43
CA PHE A 55 8.86 10.33 19.19
C PHE A 55 7.48 10.75 18.68
N MET A 56 6.87 11.78 19.26
CA MET A 56 5.57 12.30 18.81
C MET A 56 5.62 12.82 17.37
N ILE A 57 6.68 13.57 17.01
CA ILE A 57 6.89 14.04 15.65
C ILE A 57 7.10 12.86 14.69
N SER A 58 7.90 11.87 15.07
CA SER A 58 8.15 10.68 14.26
C SER A 58 6.88 9.87 13.99
N ILE A 59 6.06 9.65 15.02
CA ILE A 59 4.75 8.97 14.90
C ILE A 59 3.83 9.78 13.97
N PHE A 60 3.79 11.10 14.13
CA PHE A 60 2.96 11.96 13.29
C PHE A 60 3.37 11.92 11.82
N VAL A 61 4.67 12.06 11.53
CA VAL A 61 5.21 11.95 10.16
C VAL A 61 4.92 10.57 9.56
N SER A 62 5.11 9.50 10.35
CA SER A 62 4.81 8.13 9.94
C SER A 62 3.33 7.94 9.61
N LEU A 63 2.43 8.48 10.44
CA LEU A 63 0.99 8.45 10.20
C LEU A 63 0.62 9.19 8.91
N LEU A 64 1.19 10.37 8.67
CA LEU A 64 0.97 11.12 7.44
C LEU A 64 1.45 10.34 6.21
N LEU A 65 2.59 9.66 6.31
CA LEU A 65 3.12 8.82 5.23
C LEU A 65 2.17 7.65 4.95
N CYS A 66 1.72 6.94 6.00
CA CYS A 66 0.75 5.84 5.90
C CYS A 66 -0.57 6.30 5.27
N LEU A 67 -1.08 7.47 5.63
CA LEU A 67 -2.30 8.02 5.05
C LEU A 67 -2.13 8.39 3.57
N LYS A 68 -0.96 8.93 3.19
CA LYS A 68 -0.65 9.23 1.78
C LYS A 68 -0.53 7.96 0.94
N MET A 69 0.09 6.92 1.49
CA MET A 69 0.38 5.66 0.81
C MET A 69 -0.67 4.57 1.06
N LYS A 70 -1.83 4.93 1.64
CA LYS A 70 -2.83 3.95 2.10
C LYS A 70 -3.30 2.98 1.03
N TYR A 71 -3.37 3.41 -0.23
CA TYR A 71 -3.78 2.58 -1.35
C TYR A 71 -2.66 1.64 -1.79
N GLU A 72 -1.42 2.12 -1.82
CA GLU A 72 -0.25 1.30 -2.11
C GLU A 72 -0.09 0.21 -1.04
N LEU A 73 -0.17 0.58 0.24
CA LEU A 73 -0.15 -0.37 1.35
C LEU A 73 -1.32 -1.36 1.26
N PHE A 74 -2.53 -0.89 0.94
CA PHE A 74 -3.69 -1.76 0.76
C PHE A 74 -3.46 -2.80 -0.36
N LEU A 75 -2.97 -2.39 -1.52
CA LEU A 75 -2.69 -3.29 -2.65
C LEU A 75 -1.59 -4.30 -2.30
N LEU A 76 -0.52 -3.86 -1.64
CA LEU A 76 0.56 -4.75 -1.18
C LEU A 76 0.03 -5.79 -0.19
N LEU A 77 -0.65 -5.36 0.88
CA LEU A 77 -1.21 -6.26 1.89
C LEU A 77 -2.22 -7.24 1.29
N ARG A 78 -3.06 -6.75 0.36
CA ARG A 78 -4.01 -7.59 -0.36
C ARG A 78 -3.30 -8.63 -1.21
N ASN A 79 -2.26 -8.25 -1.95
CA ASN A 79 -1.50 -9.18 -2.79
C ASN A 79 -0.77 -10.23 -1.95
N PHE A 80 -0.21 -9.84 -0.81
CA PHE A 80 0.37 -10.80 0.14
C PHE A 80 -0.68 -11.79 0.66
N LYS A 81 -1.86 -11.30 1.08
CA LYS A 81 -2.96 -12.15 1.54
C LYS A 81 -3.45 -13.09 0.42
N SER A 82 -3.59 -12.57 -0.79
CA SER A 82 -4.00 -13.30 -1.99
C SER A 82 -3.01 -14.44 -2.31
N GLN A 83 -1.71 -14.16 -2.32
CA GLN A 83 -0.66 -15.16 -2.54
C GLN A 83 -0.66 -16.24 -1.45
N TYR A 84 -0.84 -15.85 -0.19
CA TYR A 84 -0.92 -16.78 0.94
C TYR A 84 -2.12 -17.73 0.81
N LEU A 85 -3.30 -17.20 0.45
CA LEU A 85 -4.50 -18.02 0.23
C LEU A 85 -4.33 -18.97 -0.96
N ASN A 86 -3.76 -18.48 -2.08
CA ASN A 86 -3.53 -19.30 -3.28
C ASN A 86 -2.61 -20.50 -2.99
N ARG A 87 -1.54 -20.29 -2.22
CA ARG A 87 -0.63 -21.38 -1.80
C ARG A 87 -1.33 -22.49 -1.01
N ASN A 88 -2.40 -22.16 -0.30
CA ASN A 88 -3.12 -23.09 0.54
C ASN A 88 -4.32 -23.75 -0.17
N SER A 89 -4.68 -23.28 -1.38
CA SER A 89 -5.93 -23.65 -2.10
C SER A 89 -5.68 -24.56 -3.32
N ILE A 90 -4.62 -25.37 -3.32
CA ILE A 90 -4.12 -26.10 -4.51
C ILE A 90 -5.08 -27.20 -5.05
N ASN A 91 -6.22 -27.49 -4.38
CA ASN A 91 -6.94 -28.75 -4.60
C ASN A 91 -8.33 -28.70 -5.26
N ASP A 92 -8.84 -27.58 -5.79
CA ASP A 92 -10.20 -27.60 -6.38
C ASP A 92 -10.29 -26.84 -7.72
N SER A 93 -9.90 -27.51 -8.80
CA SER A 93 -10.09 -27.03 -10.17
C SER A 93 -11.51 -27.32 -10.65
N GLN A 94 -12.50 -26.57 -10.17
CA GLN A 94 -13.82 -26.51 -10.80
C GLN A 94 -13.90 -25.31 -11.76
N GLN A 95 -14.47 -25.57 -12.94
CA GLN A 95 -14.71 -24.58 -14.00
C GLN A 95 -15.61 -23.46 -13.48
N THR A 96 -14.99 -22.36 -13.06
CA THR A 96 -15.66 -21.13 -12.71
C THR A 96 -15.84 -20.30 -13.97
N GLU A 97 -17.06 -19.81 -14.22
CA GLU A 97 -17.32 -18.87 -15.31
C GLU A 97 -16.59 -17.57 -15.00
N TYR A 98 -15.59 -17.23 -15.81
CA TYR A 98 -14.80 -16.02 -15.62
C TYR A 98 -15.56 -14.82 -16.15
N TYR A 99 -16.35 -14.16 -15.30
CA TYR A 99 -17.04 -12.94 -15.70
C TYR A 99 -16.17 -11.70 -15.49
N VAL A 100 -15.88 -10.98 -16.59
CA VAL A 100 -14.98 -9.83 -16.64
C VAL A 100 -15.72 -8.59 -17.13
N TYR A 101 -15.79 -7.56 -16.30
CA TYR A 101 -16.32 -6.24 -16.70
C TYR A 101 -15.22 -5.34 -17.23
N ILE A 102 -15.44 -4.71 -18.39
CA ILE A 102 -14.44 -3.88 -19.06
C ILE A 102 -14.82 -2.41 -18.95
N SER A 103 -13.98 -1.65 -18.21
CA SER A 103 -14.10 -0.21 -18.02
C SER A 103 -13.07 0.51 -18.88
N PHE A 104 -13.53 1.32 -19.83
CA PHE A 104 -12.69 2.08 -20.75
C PHE A 104 -13.43 3.31 -21.29
N ASN A 105 -12.71 4.25 -21.90
CA ASN A 105 -13.35 5.38 -22.61
C ASN A 105 -13.70 4.98 -24.06
N ALA A 106 -15.01 4.95 -24.36
CA ALA A 106 -15.56 4.55 -25.65
C ALA A 106 -15.46 5.62 -26.75
N GLU A 107 -15.13 6.87 -26.42
CA GLU A 107 -15.03 7.98 -27.38
C GLU A 107 -13.79 7.89 -28.29
N ASN A 108 -12.80 7.08 -27.91
CA ASN A 108 -11.58 6.89 -28.69
C ASN A 108 -11.71 5.69 -29.63
N ASP A 109 -11.89 5.95 -30.93
CA ASP A 109 -12.10 4.93 -31.97
C ASP A 109 -10.97 3.91 -32.07
N ASN A 110 -9.73 4.33 -31.91
CA ASN A 110 -8.58 3.44 -32.00
C ASN A 110 -8.55 2.49 -30.80
N LEU A 111 -8.81 3.02 -29.61
CA LEU A 111 -8.93 2.22 -28.39
C LEU A 111 -10.11 1.25 -28.48
N MET A 112 -11.26 1.71 -29.00
CA MET A 112 -12.45 0.90 -29.22
C MET A 112 -12.16 -0.31 -30.12
N LYS A 113 -11.48 -0.10 -31.26
CA LYS A 113 -11.10 -1.19 -32.19
C LYS A 113 -10.17 -2.19 -31.50
N TRP A 114 -9.17 -1.71 -30.78
CA TRP A 114 -8.24 -2.56 -30.08
C TRP A 114 -8.92 -3.39 -28.97
N ILE A 115 -9.79 -2.78 -28.16
CA ILE A 115 -10.53 -3.49 -27.11
C ILE A 115 -11.42 -4.57 -27.69
N LYS A 116 -12.06 -4.36 -28.84
CA LYS A 116 -12.84 -5.42 -29.51
C LYS A 116 -11.99 -6.66 -29.82
N THR A 117 -10.73 -6.48 -30.21
CA THR A 117 -9.79 -7.60 -30.39
C THR A 117 -9.44 -8.28 -29.06
N VAL A 118 -9.24 -7.50 -28.00
CA VAL A 118 -8.99 -8.05 -26.64
C VAL A 118 -10.19 -8.85 -26.14
N VAL A 119 -11.39 -8.30 -26.24
CA VAL A 119 -12.66 -8.96 -25.88
C VAL A 119 -12.81 -10.27 -26.63
N PHE A 120 -12.60 -10.24 -27.96
CA PHE A 120 -12.67 -11.44 -28.79
C PHE A 120 -11.69 -12.51 -28.31
N ASN A 121 -10.44 -12.16 -28.05
CA ASN A 121 -9.43 -13.12 -27.56
C ASN A 121 -9.80 -13.67 -26.17
N LEU A 122 -10.29 -12.83 -25.26
CA LEU A 122 -10.77 -13.29 -23.94
C LEU A 122 -11.93 -14.29 -24.09
N GLU A 123 -12.90 -14.00 -24.96
CA GLU A 123 -14.03 -14.90 -25.20
C GLU A 123 -13.59 -16.22 -25.85
N GLN A 124 -12.64 -16.19 -26.78
CA GLN A 124 -12.04 -17.42 -27.34
C GLN A 124 -11.35 -18.29 -26.27
N ASN A 125 -10.83 -17.66 -25.20
CA ASN A 125 -10.15 -18.35 -24.11
C ASN A 125 -11.09 -18.71 -22.94
N GLY A 126 -12.41 -18.65 -23.16
CA GLY A 126 -13.42 -19.12 -22.21
C GLY A 126 -13.79 -18.12 -21.12
N PHE A 127 -13.47 -16.83 -21.30
CA PHE A 127 -13.95 -15.76 -20.43
C PHE A 127 -15.30 -15.24 -20.93
N LYS A 128 -16.21 -14.96 -20.00
CA LYS A 128 -17.43 -14.20 -20.30
C LYS A 128 -17.10 -12.72 -20.06
N SER A 129 -17.18 -11.89 -21.09
CA SER A 129 -16.81 -10.48 -21.00
C SER A 129 -18.05 -9.59 -21.10
N CYS A 130 -18.24 -8.68 -20.13
CA CYS A 130 -19.16 -7.57 -20.25
C CYS A 130 -18.46 -6.39 -20.92
N PHE A 131 -18.88 -6.09 -22.13
CA PHE A 131 -18.40 -5.00 -22.97
C PHE A 131 -19.54 -3.98 -23.15
N PRO A 132 -19.57 -2.88 -22.37
CA PRO A 132 -20.73 -1.98 -22.29
C PRO A 132 -21.31 -1.51 -23.62
N PRO A 133 -20.51 -1.13 -24.65
CA PRO A 133 -21.09 -0.69 -25.93
C PRO A 133 -21.83 -1.76 -26.73
N ARG A 134 -21.64 -3.05 -26.40
CA ARG A 134 -22.30 -4.19 -27.03
C ARG A 134 -23.43 -4.73 -26.16
N ASP A 135 -23.20 -4.81 -24.86
CA ASP A 135 -24.04 -5.59 -23.94
C ASP A 135 -25.10 -4.76 -23.21
N PHE A 136 -25.00 -3.42 -23.24
CA PHE A 136 -25.97 -2.56 -22.58
C PHE A 136 -27.15 -2.20 -23.47
N ASP A 137 -28.33 -2.14 -22.86
CA ASP A 137 -29.57 -1.88 -23.57
C ASP A 137 -29.77 -0.39 -23.82
N VAL A 138 -30.10 -0.05 -25.07
CA VAL A 138 -30.47 1.31 -25.45
C VAL A 138 -31.82 1.67 -24.81
N GLY A 139 -31.82 2.70 -23.95
CA GLY A 139 -33.03 3.20 -23.27
C GLY A 139 -33.18 2.79 -21.80
N SER A 140 -32.25 1.98 -21.27
CA SER A 140 -32.18 1.66 -19.84
C SER A 140 -31.45 2.77 -19.05
N VAL A 141 -31.63 2.78 -17.72
CA VAL A 141 -30.82 3.64 -16.85
C VAL A 141 -29.41 3.09 -16.81
N HIS A 142 -28.51 3.74 -17.55
CA HIS A 142 -27.12 3.32 -17.72
C HIS A 142 -26.40 3.06 -16.38
N VAL A 143 -26.71 3.85 -15.36
CA VAL A 143 -26.14 3.71 -14.02
C VAL A 143 -26.57 2.38 -13.36
N ASP A 144 -27.80 1.92 -13.58
CA ASP A 144 -28.29 0.69 -12.94
C ASP A 144 -27.67 -0.55 -13.60
N GLN A 145 -27.58 -0.58 -14.93
CA GLN A 145 -26.89 -1.65 -15.65
C GLN A 145 -25.42 -1.78 -15.22
N ILE A 146 -24.70 -0.67 -15.12
CA ILE A 146 -23.32 -0.67 -14.61
C ILE A 146 -23.24 -1.30 -13.22
N SER A 147 -24.18 -0.98 -12.32
CA SER A 147 -24.16 -1.52 -10.97
C SER A 147 -24.37 -3.03 -10.97
N THR A 148 -25.34 -3.53 -11.74
CA THR A 148 -25.64 -4.96 -11.85
C THR A 148 -24.45 -5.71 -12.44
N GLU A 149 -23.90 -5.25 -13.55
CA GLU A 149 -22.80 -5.93 -14.24
C GLU A 149 -21.49 -5.93 -13.43
N ILE A 150 -21.21 -4.84 -12.71
CA ILE A 150 -20.10 -4.79 -11.76
C ILE A 150 -20.32 -5.73 -10.58
N ALA A 151 -21.56 -5.86 -10.09
CA ALA A 151 -21.88 -6.72 -8.97
C ALA A 151 -21.67 -8.20 -9.32
N ASP A 152 -22.06 -8.61 -10.53
CA ASP A 152 -21.94 -9.98 -11.00
C ASP A 152 -20.53 -10.35 -11.46
N SER A 153 -19.70 -9.36 -11.78
CA SER A 153 -18.33 -9.58 -12.25
C SER A 153 -17.38 -10.06 -11.17
N SER A 154 -16.63 -11.10 -11.51
CA SER A 154 -15.53 -11.66 -10.72
C SER A 154 -14.24 -10.84 -10.88
N SER A 155 -14.06 -10.23 -12.04
CA SER A 155 -12.87 -9.44 -12.37
C SER A 155 -13.23 -8.18 -13.14
N TYR A 156 -12.41 -7.15 -12.99
CA TYR A 156 -12.58 -5.86 -13.62
C TYR A 156 -11.34 -5.55 -14.45
N LEU A 157 -11.52 -5.31 -15.74
CA LEU A 157 -10.48 -4.86 -16.64
C LEU A 157 -10.60 -3.35 -16.82
N VAL A 158 -9.64 -2.59 -16.28
CA VAL A 158 -9.62 -1.13 -16.35
C VAL A 158 -8.57 -0.70 -17.37
N ILE A 159 -9.01 -0.03 -18.43
CA ILE A 159 -8.12 0.47 -19.47
C ILE A 159 -7.78 1.93 -19.19
N LEU A 160 -6.56 2.16 -18.73
CA LEU A 160 -6.05 3.45 -18.35
C LEU A 160 -5.52 4.20 -19.59
N SER A 161 -6.24 5.25 -19.99
CA SER A 161 -5.87 6.22 -21.02
C SER A 161 -6.01 7.66 -20.50
N ASP A 162 -5.45 8.63 -21.20
CA ASP A 162 -5.61 10.05 -20.85
C ASP A 162 -7.09 10.47 -20.86
N ASP A 163 -7.87 9.95 -21.81
CA ASP A 163 -9.30 10.21 -21.92
C ASP A 163 -10.10 9.53 -20.81
N TYR A 164 -9.64 8.38 -20.31
CA TYR A 164 -10.23 7.71 -19.15
C TYR A 164 -10.14 8.60 -17.90
N LEU A 165 -9.00 9.26 -17.68
CA LEU A 165 -8.77 10.11 -16.51
C LEU A 165 -9.58 11.42 -16.53
N LYS A 166 -9.98 11.90 -17.72
CA LYS A 166 -10.75 13.13 -17.89
C LYS A 166 -12.25 12.90 -17.79
N SER A 167 -12.71 11.70 -18.09
CA SER A 167 -14.14 11.43 -18.15
C SER A 167 -14.76 11.17 -16.78
N GLN A 168 -15.86 11.87 -16.52
CA GLN A 168 -16.66 11.68 -15.31
C GLN A 168 -17.30 10.29 -15.27
N PHE A 169 -17.66 9.75 -16.43
CA PHE A 169 -18.34 8.48 -16.54
C PHE A 169 -17.45 7.31 -16.09
N GLN A 170 -16.21 7.25 -16.58
CA GLN A 170 -15.23 6.25 -16.16
C GLN A 170 -14.88 6.38 -14.66
N MET A 171 -14.91 7.59 -14.10
CA MET A 171 -14.75 7.77 -12.65
C MET A 171 -15.94 7.22 -11.86
N ILE A 172 -17.17 7.30 -12.38
CA ILE A 172 -18.36 6.68 -11.77
C ILE A 172 -18.21 5.15 -11.77
N GLU A 173 -17.80 4.54 -12.88
CA GLU A 173 -17.52 3.10 -12.96
C GLU A 173 -16.47 2.69 -11.92
N LEU A 174 -15.32 3.38 -11.88
CA LEU A 174 -14.26 3.09 -10.92
C LEU A 174 -14.73 3.22 -9.45
N ASN A 175 -15.60 4.18 -9.17
CA ASN A 175 -16.20 4.36 -7.85
C ASN A 175 -17.13 3.22 -7.45
N LYS A 176 -17.72 2.52 -8.41
CA LYS A 176 -18.52 1.30 -8.16
C LYS A 176 -17.66 0.05 -8.11
N ILE A 177 -16.67 -0.08 -8.99
CA ILE A 177 -15.73 -1.22 -9.00
C ILE A 177 -14.97 -1.31 -7.67
N TRP A 178 -14.47 -0.18 -7.17
CA TRP A 178 -13.54 -0.18 -6.04
C TRP A 178 -14.10 -0.77 -4.73
N PRO A 179 -15.32 -0.45 -4.27
CA PRO A 179 -15.93 -1.10 -3.11
C PRO A 179 -16.08 -2.61 -3.25
N HIS A 180 -16.47 -3.11 -4.43
CA HIS A 180 -16.63 -4.53 -4.69
C HIS A 180 -15.28 -5.25 -4.63
N TYR A 181 -14.26 -4.68 -5.30
CA TYR A 181 -12.89 -5.15 -5.19
C TYR A 181 -12.41 -5.13 -3.74
N LYS A 182 -12.58 -4.02 -3.02
CA LYS A 182 -12.06 -3.85 -1.66
C LYS A 182 -12.66 -4.89 -0.69
N THR A 183 -13.96 -5.16 -0.81
CA THR A 183 -14.71 -6.01 0.14
C THR A 183 -14.41 -7.49 -0.06
N ASN A 184 -14.33 -7.95 -1.31
CA ASN A 184 -14.16 -9.38 -1.59
C ASN A 184 -12.76 -9.67 -2.15
N ILE A 185 -12.01 -10.54 -1.49
CA ILE A 185 -10.63 -10.89 -1.88
C ILE A 185 -10.57 -11.61 -3.23
N SER A 186 -11.60 -12.39 -3.59
CA SER A 186 -11.66 -13.14 -4.84
C SER A 186 -11.81 -12.26 -6.06
N ARG A 187 -12.29 -11.02 -5.88
CA ARG A 187 -12.47 -10.08 -6.98
C ARG A 187 -11.13 -9.44 -7.38
N ASN A 188 -10.90 -9.32 -8.67
CA ASN A 188 -9.67 -8.73 -9.19
C ASN A 188 -9.89 -7.42 -9.95
N ILE A 189 -8.91 -6.52 -9.88
CA ILE A 189 -8.80 -5.39 -10.81
C ILE A 189 -7.50 -5.58 -11.59
N VAL A 190 -7.60 -5.72 -12.90
CA VAL A 190 -6.47 -5.71 -13.83
C VAL A 190 -6.46 -4.37 -14.53
N VAL A 191 -5.37 -3.62 -14.38
CA VAL A 191 -5.21 -2.29 -15.01
C VAL A 191 -4.27 -2.42 -16.20
N ILE A 192 -4.72 -2.00 -17.39
CA ILE A 192 -3.86 -1.87 -18.58
C ILE A 192 -3.48 -0.41 -18.73
N ASN A 193 -2.19 -0.10 -18.73
CA ASN A 193 -1.70 1.22 -19.03
C ASN A 193 -1.57 1.37 -20.55
N TYR A 194 -2.63 1.88 -21.18
CA TYR A 194 -2.72 1.99 -22.64
C TYR A 194 -1.83 3.12 -23.17
N ASP A 195 -1.92 4.32 -22.59
CA ASP A 195 -1.15 5.50 -23.00
C ASP A 195 0.21 5.63 -22.29
N MET A 196 0.66 4.58 -21.58
CA MET A 196 1.91 4.59 -20.81
C MET A 196 2.01 5.78 -19.85
N LEU A 197 0.91 6.07 -19.18
CA LEU A 197 0.81 7.20 -18.27
C LEU A 197 1.73 7.01 -17.07
N ASP A 198 2.50 8.05 -16.78
CA ASP A 198 3.26 8.11 -15.55
C ASP A 198 2.37 8.35 -14.33
N SER A 199 2.84 7.88 -13.17
CA SER A 199 2.16 8.09 -11.89
C SER A 199 1.93 9.56 -11.51
N TRP A 200 2.70 10.48 -12.09
CA TRP A 200 2.58 11.92 -11.88
C TRP A 200 1.32 12.50 -12.51
N ASN A 201 0.92 11.98 -13.68
CA ASN A 201 -0.20 12.49 -14.48
C ASN A 201 -1.56 12.00 -13.95
N ILE A 202 -1.57 10.95 -13.14
CA ILE A 202 -2.79 10.36 -12.59
C ILE A 202 -3.22 11.13 -11.34
N LYS A 203 -4.44 11.67 -11.32
CA LYS A 203 -4.99 12.35 -10.12
C LYS A 203 -5.59 11.35 -9.13
N ASP A 204 -6.24 10.30 -9.62
CA ASP A 204 -6.87 9.28 -8.78
C ASP A 204 -5.82 8.46 -8.02
N ARG A 205 -5.90 8.47 -6.68
CA ARG A 205 -4.89 7.81 -5.83
C ARG A 205 -4.92 6.28 -5.93
N ARG A 206 -6.04 5.68 -6.33
CA ARG A 206 -6.17 4.22 -6.49
C ARG A 206 -5.44 3.79 -7.74
N LEU A 207 -5.74 4.40 -8.89
CA LEU A 207 -5.06 4.12 -10.16
C LEU A 207 -3.57 4.46 -10.09
N LYS A 208 -3.22 5.57 -9.43
CA LYS A 208 -1.82 5.94 -9.16
C LYS A 208 -1.06 4.84 -8.42
N ALA A 209 -1.69 4.20 -7.44
CA ALA A 209 -1.07 3.13 -6.68
C ALA A 209 -0.77 1.90 -7.55
N PHE A 210 -1.66 1.53 -8.47
CA PHE A 210 -1.40 0.44 -9.43
C PHE A 210 -0.19 0.72 -10.31
N VAL A 211 -0.08 1.93 -10.85
CA VAL A 211 1.06 2.34 -11.70
C VAL A 211 2.36 2.39 -10.89
N ARG A 212 2.35 2.98 -9.70
CA ARG A 212 3.56 3.08 -8.86
C ARG A 212 4.11 1.74 -8.41
N LEU A 213 3.22 0.79 -8.12
CA LEU A 213 3.62 -0.55 -7.71
C LEU A 213 3.99 -1.44 -8.91
N GLY A 214 3.92 -0.93 -10.15
CA GLY A 214 4.17 -1.73 -11.36
C GLY A 214 3.18 -2.88 -11.54
N GLN A 215 1.94 -2.72 -11.05
CA GLN A 215 0.90 -3.75 -11.14
C GLN A 215 0.05 -3.63 -12.41
N THR A 216 0.39 -2.70 -13.30
CA THR A 216 -0.25 -2.54 -14.60
C THR A 216 0.30 -3.52 -15.64
N CYS A 217 -0.50 -3.79 -16.68
CA CYS A 217 0.02 -4.36 -17.92
C CYS A 217 0.29 -3.21 -18.89
N ASP A 218 1.51 -3.11 -19.42
CA ASP A 218 1.86 -2.07 -20.38
C ASP A 218 1.51 -2.51 -21.80
N PHE A 219 0.89 -1.61 -22.56
CA PHE A 219 0.47 -1.86 -23.94
C PHE A 219 1.63 -2.19 -24.90
N CYS A 220 2.84 -1.67 -24.63
CA CYS A 220 4.05 -1.91 -25.43
C CYS A 220 4.44 -3.39 -25.60
N ASN A 221 3.97 -4.29 -24.73
CA ASN A 221 4.24 -5.74 -24.82
C ASN A 221 3.37 -6.44 -25.89
N PHE A 222 3.43 -5.94 -27.12
CA PHE A 222 2.42 -6.15 -28.16
C PHE A 222 2.12 -7.63 -28.50
N ASN A 223 0.81 -7.87 -28.69
CA ASN A 223 0.10 -9.08 -29.09
C ASN A 223 0.08 -10.24 -28.07
N ASN A 224 0.91 -11.27 -28.23
CA ASN A 224 0.67 -12.53 -27.50
C ASN A 224 1.07 -12.45 -26.03
N LYS A 225 2.10 -11.66 -25.70
CA LYS A 225 2.59 -11.54 -24.32
C LYS A 225 1.58 -10.83 -23.42
N LEU A 226 0.98 -9.74 -23.90
CA LEU A 226 -0.04 -9.01 -23.17
C LEU A 226 -1.28 -9.86 -22.92
N ILE A 227 -1.80 -10.54 -23.95
CA ILE A 227 -2.99 -11.39 -23.81
C ILE A 227 -2.73 -12.53 -22.82
N ASN A 228 -1.58 -13.21 -22.92
CA ASN A 228 -1.19 -14.25 -21.97
C ASN A 228 -1.06 -13.69 -20.53
N GLU A 229 -0.46 -12.52 -20.37
CA GLU A 229 -0.33 -11.87 -19.06
C GLU A 229 -1.70 -11.50 -18.48
N LEU A 230 -2.61 -10.99 -19.32
CA LEU A 230 -3.99 -10.68 -18.92
C LEU A 230 -4.74 -11.92 -18.48
N GLU A 231 -4.64 -13.01 -19.25
CA GLU A 231 -5.26 -14.28 -18.89
C GLU A 231 -4.73 -14.81 -17.56
N ILE A 232 -3.41 -14.79 -17.37
CA ILE A 232 -2.80 -15.20 -16.11
C ILE A 232 -3.34 -14.33 -14.97
N LYS A 233 -3.35 -13.00 -15.12
CA LYS A 233 -3.84 -12.08 -14.08
C LYS A 233 -5.33 -12.28 -13.78
N LEU A 234 -6.16 -12.54 -14.79
CA LEU A 234 -7.59 -12.81 -14.61
C LEU A 234 -7.85 -14.20 -13.99
N ARG A 235 -7.05 -15.22 -14.33
CA ARG A 235 -7.19 -16.59 -13.81
C ARG A 235 -6.64 -16.78 -12.40
N THR A 236 -5.52 -16.15 -12.06
CA THR A 236 -4.84 -16.31 -10.77
C THR A 236 -5.75 -15.96 -9.58
N THR A 237 -6.79 -15.15 -9.82
CA THR A 237 -7.79 -14.77 -8.81
C THR A 237 -8.97 -15.72 -8.66
N ASN A 238 -9.24 -16.63 -9.60
CA ASN A 238 -10.33 -17.60 -9.48
C ASN A 238 -9.91 -18.94 -8.86
N LEU A 239 -8.60 -19.18 -8.69
CA LEU A 239 -8.08 -20.21 -7.78
C LEU A 239 -8.43 -19.92 -6.30
N GLN A 240 -9.09 -18.79 -6.02
CA GLN A 240 -9.52 -18.37 -4.68
C GLN A 240 -10.90 -18.90 -4.29
N ILE A 241 -11.53 -19.75 -5.11
CA ILE A 241 -12.86 -20.30 -4.83
C ILE A 241 -12.70 -21.72 -4.30
N LYS A 242 -12.31 -21.84 -3.03
CA LYS A 242 -13.02 -22.64 -2.01
C LYS A 242 -12.22 -22.77 -0.71
N ASN A 243 -12.79 -22.20 0.35
CA ASN A 243 -13.05 -22.93 1.59
C ASN A 243 -14.56 -22.87 1.82
#